data_AF-A0A410FZX0-F1
#
_entry.id   AF-A0A410FZX0-F1
#
_cell.length_a   1.000
_cell.length_b   1.000
_cell.length_c   1.000
_cell.angle_alpha   90.00
_cell.angle_beta   90.00
_cell.angle_gamma   90.00
#
_symmetry.space_group_name_H-M   'P 1'
#
loop_
_entity.id
_entity.type
_entity.pdbx_description
1 polymer ?
#
loop_
_entity_poly.entity_id
_entity_poly.type
_entity_poly.pdbx_seq_one_letter_code
_entity_poly.pdbx_strand_id
1 'polypeptide(L)'
;MTFNPIIFIPILIIGIANIIFGNYWKNKPPKTINYYYGFRTKSSMKSQKTWDFAQKVGARNMINYSYYLLLVSLLNFIIKIDYIILSVSIVVLSILTWAFLLIYNTEMAIRKKFGR
;
A
#
# COMPACT_ATOMS: atom_id res chain seq x y z
N MET A 1 -4.19 29.16 5.06
CA MET A 1 -3.78 27.74 4.99
C MET A 1 -5.03 26.93 4.63
N THR A 2 -5.02 26.21 3.51
CA THR A 2 -6.21 25.51 2.94
C THR A 2 -6.39 24.11 3.54
N PHE A 3 -6.18 24.00 4.85
CA PHE A 3 -6.12 22.71 5.52
C PHE A 3 -7.48 22.02 5.57
N ASN A 4 -7.61 20.89 4.89
CA ASN A 4 -8.77 20.01 5.00
C ASN A 4 -8.43 18.78 5.87
N PRO A 5 -8.97 18.66 7.10
CA PRO A 5 -8.63 17.56 8.02
C PRO A 5 -9.16 16.21 7.54
N ILE A 6 -10.24 16.19 6.75
CA ILE A 6 -10.86 14.97 6.21
C ILE A 6 -9.89 14.25 5.28
N ILE A 7 -9.10 14.99 4.52
CA ILE A 7 -8.07 14.44 3.63
C ILE A 7 -6.80 14.13 4.43
N PHE A 8 -6.32 15.11 5.22
CA PHE A 8 -4.99 15.05 5.82
C PHE A 8 -4.82 13.90 6.81
N ILE A 9 -5.70 13.80 7.80
CA ILE A 9 -5.56 12.89 8.95
C ILE A 9 -5.54 11.42 8.51
N PRO A 10 -6.56 10.89 7.79
CA PRO A 10 -6.58 9.48 7.45
C PRO A 10 -5.45 9.09 6.49
N ILE A 11 -5.15 9.91 5.48
CA ILE A 11 -4.09 9.61 4.52
C ILE A 11 -2.71 9.62 5.20
N LEU A 12 -2.46 10.56 6.12
CA LEU A 12 -1.21 10.60 6.87
C LEU A 12 -1.04 9.37 7.75
N ILE A 13 -2.07 9.02 8.53
CA ILE A 13 -2.04 7.85 9.44
C ILE A 13 -1.82 6.57 8.63
N ILE A 14 -2.59 6.37 7.55
CA ILE A 14 -2.47 5.19 6.69
C ILE A 14 -1.10 5.16 6.03
N GLY A 15 -0.59 6.28 5.52
CA GLY A 15 0.73 6.38 4.90
C GLY A 15 1.85 5.98 5.87
N ILE A 16 1.88 6.59 7.06
CA ILE A 16 2.89 6.31 8.09
C ILE A 16 2.79 4.86 8.58
N ALA A 17 1.58 4.40 8.92
CA ALA A 17 1.36 3.04 9.40
C ALA A 17 1.85 2.01 8.38
N ASN A 18 1.54 2.20 7.10
CA ASN A 18 1.99 1.27 6.05
C ASN A 18 3.50 1.29 5.83
N ILE A 19 4.18 2.43 6.00
CA ILE A 19 5.65 2.49 5.98
C ILE A 19 6.23 1.69 7.16
N ILE A 20 5.66 1.83 8.36
CA ILE A 20 6.09 1.10 9.55
C ILE A 20 5.88 -0.41 9.35
N PHE A 21 4.68 -0.83 8.99
CA PHE A 21 4.35 -2.25 8.76
C PHE A 21 5.14 -2.82 7.58
N GLY A 22 5.29 -2.06 6.50
CA GLY A 22 6.10 -2.46 5.36
C GLY A 22 7.56 -2.69 5.74
N ASN A 23 8.16 -1.81 6.55
CA ASN A 23 9.52 -2.02 7.05
C ASN A 23 9.61 -3.21 8.00
N TYR A 24 8.63 -3.38 8.88
CA TYR A 24 8.54 -4.54 9.76
C TYR A 24 8.50 -5.84 8.95
N TRP A 25 7.60 -5.97 7.96
CA TRP A 25 7.49 -7.17 7.13
C TRP A 25 8.65 -7.36 6.16
N LYS A 26 9.32 -6.30 5.73
CA LYS A 26 10.55 -6.40 4.94
C LYS A 26 11.67 -7.10 5.74
N ASN A 27 11.73 -6.85 7.04
CA ASN A 27 12.74 -7.41 7.94
C ASN A 27 12.30 -8.75 8.57
N LYS A 28 11.00 -8.88 8.89
CA LYS A 28 10.39 -10.05 9.53
C LYS A 28 9.16 -10.50 8.73
N PRO A 29 9.36 -11.02 7.50
CA PRO A 29 8.24 -11.49 6.69
C PRO A 29 7.59 -12.73 7.31
N PRO A 30 6.31 -12.99 7.00
CA PRO A 30 5.65 -14.26 7.34
C PRO A 30 6.47 -15.44 6.78
N LYS A 31 6.94 -16.32 7.65
CA LYS A 31 7.84 -17.43 7.26
C LYS A 31 7.12 -18.61 6.63
N THR A 32 5.81 -18.75 6.85
CA THR A 32 5.01 -19.87 6.36
C THR A 32 3.75 -19.34 5.69
N ILE A 33 3.32 -20.07 4.64
CA ILE A 33 2.04 -19.81 3.98
C ILE A 33 0.92 -19.91 5.01
N ASN A 34 0.10 -18.87 5.09
CA ASN A 34 -1.05 -18.82 5.99
C ASN A 34 -2.14 -17.92 5.43
N TYR A 35 -3.35 -18.05 5.98
CA TYR A 35 -4.53 -17.29 5.55
C TYR A 35 -4.80 -16.05 6.41
N TYR A 36 -3.98 -15.74 7.42
CA TYR A 36 -4.25 -14.66 8.37
C TYR A 36 -3.57 -13.34 7.98
N TYR A 37 -2.30 -13.38 7.57
CA TYR A 37 -1.52 -12.17 7.31
C TYR A 37 -0.48 -12.35 6.19
N GLY A 38 0.05 -11.23 5.70
CA GLY A 38 0.98 -11.16 4.57
C GLY A 38 0.29 -10.95 3.22
N PHE A 39 1.09 -10.91 2.17
CA PHE A 39 0.64 -10.84 0.78
C PHE A 39 0.08 -12.21 0.35
N ARG A 40 -1.25 -12.31 0.19
CA ARG A 40 -2.01 -13.59 0.13
C ARG A 40 -2.83 -13.75 -1.15
N THR A 41 -2.25 -13.45 -2.29
CA THR A 41 -2.88 -13.77 -3.58
C THR A 41 -2.75 -15.25 -3.90
N LYS A 42 -3.63 -15.78 -4.77
CA LYS A 42 -3.54 -17.17 -5.25
C LYS A 42 -2.16 -17.51 -5.81
N SER A 43 -1.56 -16.59 -6.56
CA SER A 43 -0.21 -16.74 -7.12
C SER A 43 0.86 -16.83 -6.03
N SER A 44 0.80 -15.96 -5.03
CA SER A 44 1.78 -15.90 -3.94
C SER A 44 1.79 -17.15 -3.07
N MET A 45 0.62 -17.75 -2.83
CA MET A 45 0.45 -18.90 -1.91
C MET A 45 0.71 -20.25 -2.57
N LYS A 46 1.10 -20.30 -3.85
CA LYS A 46 1.25 -21.57 -4.60
C LYS A 46 2.42 -22.45 -4.13
N SER A 47 3.49 -21.86 -3.62
CA SER A 47 4.61 -22.60 -3.02
C SER A 47 5.41 -21.69 -2.09
N GLN A 48 6.16 -22.28 -1.15
CA GLN A 48 6.94 -21.52 -0.18
C GLN A 48 7.93 -20.56 -0.87
N LYS A 49 8.57 -20.99 -1.96
CA LYS A 49 9.47 -20.13 -2.76
C LYS A 49 8.76 -18.90 -3.35
N THR A 50 7.52 -19.05 -3.81
CA THR A 50 6.74 -17.92 -4.33
C THR A 50 6.24 -17.04 -3.19
N TRP A 51 5.85 -17.64 -2.07
CA TRP A 51 5.45 -16.93 -0.85
C TRP A 51 6.55 -16.02 -0.33
N ASP A 52 7.75 -16.56 -0.09
CA ASP A 52 8.89 -15.81 0.44
C ASP A 52 9.27 -14.62 -0.47
N PHE A 53 9.22 -14.84 -1.78
CA PHE A 53 9.45 -13.79 -2.76
C PHE A 53 8.36 -12.71 -2.71
N ALA A 54 7.10 -13.12 -2.67
CA ALA A 54 5.95 -12.22 -2.63
C ALA A 54 5.93 -11.37 -1.36
N GLN A 55 6.26 -11.93 -0.19
CA GLN A 55 6.33 -11.15 1.05
C GLN A 55 7.39 -10.05 0.97
N LYS A 56 8.58 -10.37 0.44
CA LYS A 56 9.67 -9.39 0.31
C LYS A 56 9.34 -8.28 -0.69
N VAL A 57 8.80 -8.63 -1.86
CA VAL A 57 8.42 -7.64 -2.88
C VAL A 57 7.21 -6.83 -2.45
N GLY A 58 6.19 -7.48 -1.90
CA GLY A 58 4.98 -6.84 -1.38
C GLY A 58 5.31 -5.82 -0.30
N ALA A 59 6.17 -6.17 0.67
CA ALA A 59 6.62 -5.24 1.70
C ALA A 59 7.38 -4.04 1.14
N ARG A 60 8.23 -4.23 0.11
CA ARG A 60 8.91 -3.12 -0.58
C ARG A 60 7.90 -2.22 -1.31
N ASN A 61 6.96 -2.81 -2.04
CA ASN A 61 5.94 -2.06 -2.77
C ASN A 61 5.02 -1.28 -1.82
N MET A 62 4.68 -1.87 -0.67
CA MET A 62 3.92 -1.23 0.41
C MET A 62 4.59 0.07 0.85
N ILE A 63 5.89 0.03 1.18
CA ILE A 63 6.65 1.22 1.56
C ILE A 63 6.66 2.24 0.41
N ASN A 64 7.02 1.81 -0.79
CA ASN A 64 7.20 2.71 -1.94
C ASN A 64 5.91 3.46 -2.29
N TYR A 65 4.78 2.77 -2.35
CA TYR A 65 3.50 3.40 -2.68
C TYR A 65 2.91 4.19 -1.50
N SER A 66 3.31 3.92 -0.26
CA SER A 66 2.88 4.75 0.87
C SER A 66 3.48 6.15 0.84
N TYR A 67 4.62 6.38 0.18
CA TYR A 67 5.11 7.74 -0.07
C TYR A 67 4.18 8.54 -0.98
N TYR A 68 3.46 7.89 -1.91
CA TYR A 68 2.42 8.56 -2.69
C TYR A 68 1.27 9.07 -1.79
N LEU A 69 0.84 8.27 -0.80
CA LEU A 69 -0.16 8.72 0.17
C LEU A 69 0.34 9.93 0.96
N LEU A 70 1.60 9.90 1.43
CA LEU A 70 2.19 11.05 2.12
C LEU A 70 2.23 12.30 1.23
N LEU A 71 2.55 12.15 -0.05
CA LEU A 71 2.53 13.26 -0.99
C LEU A 71 1.12 13.86 -1.15
N VAL A 72 0.09 13.03 -1.27
CA VAL A 72 -1.32 13.51 -1.32
C VAL A 72 -1.69 14.26 -0.05
N SER A 73 -1.25 13.77 1.12
CA SER A 73 -1.46 14.44 2.40
C SER A 73 -0.79 15.83 2.44
N LEU A 74 0.41 15.99 1.85
CA LEU A 74 1.10 17.28 1.77
C LEU A 74 0.46 18.25 0.76
N LEU A 75 -0.02 17.76 -0.38
CA LEU A 75 -0.69 18.60 -1.39
C LEU A 75 -1.97 19.27 -0.86
N ASN A 76 -2.59 18.70 0.18
CA ASN A 76 -3.73 19.28 0.89
C ASN A 76 -3.46 20.70 1.44
N PHE A 77 -2.21 21.07 1.71
CA PHE A 77 -1.87 22.42 2.18
C PHE A 77 -1.78 23.47 1.07
N ILE A 78 -1.75 23.03 -0.19
CA ILE A 78 -1.58 23.87 -1.37
C ILE A 78 -2.93 24.08 -2.08
N ILE A 79 -3.75 23.03 -2.13
CA ILE A 79 -5.02 23.01 -2.88
C ILE A 79 -6.18 23.18 -1.91
N LYS A 80 -7.05 24.17 -2.16
CA LYS A 80 -8.29 24.34 -1.41
C LYS A 80 -9.36 23.38 -1.89
N ILE A 81 -9.86 22.53 -0.99
CA ILE A 81 -10.97 21.61 -1.23
C ILE A 81 -12.03 21.89 -0.16
N ASP A 82 -13.13 22.53 -0.57
CA ASP A 82 -14.20 22.96 0.34
C ASP A 82 -15.41 22.00 0.38
N TYR A 83 -15.50 21.07 -0.58
CA TYR A 83 -16.63 20.15 -0.70
C TYR A 83 -16.35 18.82 -0.02
N ILE A 84 -17.15 18.46 0.98
CA ILE A 84 -17.00 17.21 1.75
C ILE A 84 -16.99 15.95 0.88
N ILE A 85 -17.89 15.88 -0.11
CA ILE A 85 -18.00 14.74 -1.04
C ILE A 85 -16.71 14.57 -1.85
N LEU A 86 -16.11 15.69 -2.26
CA LEU A 86 -14.84 15.67 -3.00
C LEU A 86 -13.70 15.23 -2.08
N SER A 87 -13.63 15.72 -0.83
CA SER A 87 -12.63 15.30 0.14
C SER A 87 -12.66 13.80 0.42
N VAL A 88 -13.85 13.24 0.66
CA VAL A 88 -14.02 11.80 0.90
C VAL A 88 -13.64 10.99 -0.34
N SER A 89 -14.05 11.44 -1.53
CA SER A 89 -13.68 10.81 -2.79
C SER A 89 -12.17 10.75 -2.99
N ILE A 90 -11.45 11.83 -2.70
CA ILE A 90 -9.98 11.88 -2.78
C ILE A 90 -9.35 10.84 -1.85
N VAL A 91 -9.81 10.72 -0.61
CA VAL A 91 -9.29 9.74 0.36
C VAL A 91 -9.50 8.31 -0.14
N VAL A 92 -10.74 7.98 -0.51
CA VAL A 92 -11.09 6.63 -0.97
C VAL A 92 -10.30 6.25 -2.21
N LEU A 93 -10.27 7.13 -3.23
CA LEU A 93 -9.54 6.88 -4.46
C LEU A 93 -8.04 6.72 -4.21
N SER A 94 -7.44 7.56 -3.34
CA SER A 94 -6.02 7.45 -3.01
C SER A 94 -5.67 6.10 -2.37
N ILE A 95 -6.51 5.61 -1.45
CA ILE A 95 -6.32 4.30 -0.79
C ILE A 95 -6.50 3.15 -1.80
N LEU A 96 -7.52 3.23 -2.65
CA LEU A 96 -7.77 2.22 -3.69
C LEU A 96 -6.64 2.16 -4.71
N THR A 97 -6.14 3.32 -5.17
CA THR A 97 -5.00 3.41 -6.08
C THR A 97 -3.75 2.83 -5.42
N TRP A 98 -3.48 3.15 -4.16
CA TRP A 98 -2.36 2.56 -3.41
C TRP A 98 -2.47 1.03 -3.34
N ALA A 99 -3.63 0.50 -2.95
CA ALA A 99 -3.86 -0.93 -2.84
C ALA A 99 -3.72 -1.64 -4.19
N PHE A 100 -4.28 -1.05 -5.25
CA PHE A 100 -4.18 -1.54 -6.61
C PHE A 100 -2.71 -1.60 -7.06
N LEU A 101 -1.95 -0.51 -6.91
CA LEU A 101 -0.53 -0.47 -7.29
C LEU A 101 0.30 -1.49 -6.52
N LEU A 102 0.05 -1.67 -5.23
CA LEU A 102 0.71 -2.69 -4.41
C LEU A 102 0.44 -4.09 -4.94
N ILE A 103 -0.83 -4.45 -5.17
CA ILE A 103 -1.22 -5.79 -5.62
C ILE A 103 -0.70 -6.04 -7.03
N TYR A 104 -0.99 -5.14 -7.96
CA TYR A 104 -0.65 -5.27 -9.37
C TYR A 104 0.86 -5.43 -9.58
N ASN A 105 1.69 -4.56 -8.99
CA ASN A 105 3.14 -4.63 -9.19
C ASN A 105 3.77 -5.85 -8.50
N THR A 106 3.20 -6.29 -7.38
CA THR A 106 3.68 -7.51 -6.70
C THR A 106 3.31 -8.75 -7.50
N GLU A 107 2.08 -8.82 -8.02
CA GLU A 107 1.67 -9.90 -8.93
C GLU A 107 2.54 -9.91 -10.18
N MET A 108 2.72 -8.78 -10.86
CA MET A 108 3.57 -8.69 -12.04
C MET A 108 5.01 -9.16 -11.77
N ALA A 109 5.57 -8.82 -10.60
CA ALA A 109 6.89 -9.32 -10.19
C ALA A 109 6.91 -10.84 -9.99
N ILE A 110 5.84 -11.42 -9.42
CA ILE A 110 5.67 -12.88 -9.29
C ILE A 110 5.61 -13.51 -10.69
N ARG A 111 4.79 -12.96 -11.60
CA ARG A 111 4.65 -13.44 -12.98
C ARG A 111 5.99 -13.42 -13.71
N LYS A 112 6.72 -12.31 -13.64
CA LYS A 112 8.03 -12.13 -14.27
C LYS A 112 9.07 -13.12 -13.75
N LYS A 113 9.04 -13.46 -12.45
CA LYS A 113 10.03 -14.35 -11.84
C LYS A 113 9.71 -15.84 -12.00
N PHE A 114 8.44 -16.20 -12.02
CA PHE A 114 8.00 -17.60 -11.97
C PHE A 114 7.23 -18.07 -13.22
N GLY A 115 7.00 -17.19 -14.21
CA GLY A 115 6.32 -17.53 -15.47
C GLY A 115 4.85 -17.94 -15.28
N ARG A 116 4.14 -17.34 -14.32
CA ARG A 116 2.77 -17.70 -13.95
C ARG A 116 1.77 -16.58 -14.20
#